data_AF-A0A356BDW4-F1
#
_entry.id   AF-A0A356BDW4-F1
#
_cell.length_a   1.000
_cell.length_b   1.000
_cell.length_c   1.000
_cell.angle_alpha   90.00
_cell.angle_beta   90.00
_cell.angle_gamma   90.00
#
_symmetry.space_group_name_H-M   'P 1'
#
loop_
_entity.id
_entity.type
_entity.pdbx_description
1 polymer ?
#
loop_
_entity_poly.entity_id
_entity_poly.type
_entity_poly.pdbx_seq_one_letter_code
_entity_poly.pdbx_strand_id
1 'polypeptide(L)'
;RLSFDTDATVNKALQLIALYKENGVATQRILIKIASTWEGIQAARVLEQQGIQCNLTLLFHMAQARACAEAGAYLISPFVGRILDWYKASTGKDYTAETDPGVLSVRDIYRFYKQHGYKTVVMGASFRNT
;
A
#
# COMPACT_ATOMS: atom_id res chain seq x y z
N ARG A 1 1.07 14.38 6.80
CA ARG A 1 2.08 15.37 7.23
C ARG A 1 3.50 14.89 6.91
N LEU A 2 3.88 13.64 7.21
CA LEU A 2 5.24 13.12 6.95
C LEU A 2 5.41 12.42 5.58
N SER A 3 4.35 12.34 4.77
CA SER A 3 4.31 11.49 3.56
C SER A 3 5.35 11.82 2.49
N PHE A 4 5.97 12.99 2.52
CA PHE A 4 6.98 13.44 1.56
C PHE A 4 8.34 13.66 2.24
N ASP A 5 8.57 13.00 3.38
CA ASP A 5 9.80 13.05 4.15
C ASP A 5 10.17 11.63 4.58
N THR A 6 11.17 11.06 3.91
CA THR A 6 11.62 9.68 4.14
C THR A 6 12.14 9.50 5.56
N ASP A 7 13.04 10.38 6.02
CA ASP A 7 13.69 10.24 7.32
C ASP A 7 12.71 10.45 8.46
N ALA A 8 11.82 11.46 8.35
CA ALA A 8 10.79 11.67 9.35
C ALA A 8 9.79 10.50 9.40
N THR A 9 9.48 9.88 8.25
CA THR A 9 8.62 8.69 8.20
C THR A 9 9.29 7.48 8.88
N VAL A 10 10.58 7.23 8.60
CA VAL A 10 11.35 6.16 9.25
C VAL A 10 11.43 6.39 10.76
N ASN A 11 11.81 7.59 11.19
CA ASN A 11 11.90 7.94 12.60
C ASN A 11 10.57 7.75 13.31
N LYS A 12 9.45 8.15 12.67
CA LYS A 12 8.13 7.96 13.26
C LYS A 12 7.74 6.48 13.35
N ALA A 13 8.08 5.68 12.34
CA ALA A 13 7.84 4.24 12.36
C ALA A 13 8.59 3.56 13.52
N LEU A 14 9.88 3.89 13.71
CA LEU A 14 10.70 3.37 14.81
C LEU A 14 10.13 3.74 16.18
N GLN A 15 9.68 4.99 16.35
CA GLN A 15 8.99 5.41 17.58
C GLN A 15 7.73 4.57 17.86
N LEU A 16 6.92 4.29 16.83
CA LEU A 16 5.71 3.47 17.00
C LEU A 16 6.06 2.02 17.37
N ILE A 17 7.08 1.43 16.75
CA ILE A 17 7.55 0.09 17.09
C ILE A 17 8.07 0.04 18.54
N ALA A 18 8.81 1.05 18.99
CA ALA A 18 9.27 1.14 20.38
C ALA A 18 8.09 1.15 21.36
N LEU A 19 7.07 1.97 21.11
CA LEU A 19 5.85 2.03 21.94
C LEU A 19 5.14 0.68 22.01
N TYR A 20 5.03 -0.05 20.88
CA TYR A 20 4.45 -1.38 20.89
C TYR A 20 5.28 -2.37 21.71
N LYS A 21 6.61 -2.32 21.59
CA LYS A 21 7.53 -3.18 22.35
C LYS A 21 7.43 -2.92 23.86
N GLU A 22 7.33 -1.67 24.28
CA GLU A 22 7.12 -1.27 25.69
C GLU A 22 5.82 -1.86 26.26
N ASN A 23 4.82 -2.09 25.41
CA ASN A 23 3.54 -2.70 25.77
C ASN A 23 3.52 -4.22 25.52
N GLY A 24 4.67 -4.87 25.36
CA GLY A 24 4.78 -6.32 25.19
C GLY A 24 4.27 -6.85 23.85
N VAL A 25 4.07 -5.98 22.85
CA VAL A 25 3.65 -6.37 21.51
C VAL A 25 4.88 -6.55 20.62
N ALA A 26 5.06 -7.76 20.13
CA ALA A 26 6.19 -8.10 19.27
C ALA A 26 6.04 -7.50 17.85
N THR A 27 7.15 -7.05 17.26
CA THR A 27 7.21 -6.35 15.96
C THR A 27 6.51 -7.12 14.83
N GLN A 28 6.62 -8.45 14.79
CA GLN A 28 5.99 -9.28 13.76
C GLN A 28 4.45 -9.27 13.75
N ARG A 29 3.81 -8.69 14.78
CA ARG A 29 2.35 -8.51 14.84
C ARG A 29 1.89 -7.18 14.25
N ILE A 30 2.80 -6.35 13.76
CA ILE A 30 2.55 -4.96 13.40
C ILE A 30 2.93 -4.74 11.93
N LEU A 31 2.08 -4.00 11.22
CA LEU A 31 2.41 -3.42 9.92
C LEU A 31 2.41 -1.90 10.06
N ILE A 32 3.53 -1.24 9.79
CA ILE A 32 3.57 0.22 9.74
C ILE A 32 2.95 0.68 8.43
N LYS A 33 1.84 1.43 8.54
CA LYS A 33 1.07 1.87 7.37
C LYS A 33 1.57 3.21 6.86
N ILE A 34 2.02 3.25 5.60
CA ILE A 34 2.67 4.41 4.97
C ILE A 34 1.98 4.73 3.64
N ALA A 35 1.79 6.01 3.33
CA ALA A 35 1.27 6.43 2.03
C ALA A 35 2.27 6.07 0.91
N SER A 36 1.78 5.56 -0.21
CA SER A 36 2.62 5.09 -1.34
C SER A 36 3.13 6.24 -2.22
N THR A 37 3.64 7.30 -1.60
CA THR A 37 4.48 8.33 -2.25
C THR A 37 5.86 7.75 -2.51
N TRP A 38 6.69 8.43 -3.30
CA TRP A 38 8.06 7.98 -3.51
C TRP A 38 8.83 7.90 -2.18
N GLU A 39 8.79 8.98 -1.39
CA GLU A 39 9.48 9.07 -0.09
C GLU A 39 8.98 8.03 0.91
N GLY A 40 7.68 7.73 0.89
CA GLY A 40 7.07 6.69 1.72
C GLY A 40 7.51 5.28 1.31
N ILE A 41 7.67 5.02 0.01
CA ILE A 41 8.19 3.75 -0.52
C ILE A 41 9.68 3.60 -0.16
N GLN A 42 10.47 4.67 -0.25
CA GLN A 42 11.86 4.66 0.19
C GLN A 42 11.97 4.41 1.70
N ALA A 43 11.09 5.01 2.51
CA ALA A 43 11.03 4.75 3.95
C ALA A 43 10.70 3.28 4.24
N ALA A 44 9.72 2.72 3.52
CA ALA A 44 9.37 1.31 3.65
C ALA A 44 10.55 0.39 3.28
N ARG A 45 11.32 0.69 2.22
CA ARG A 45 12.52 -0.09 1.88
C ARG A 45 13.50 -0.17 3.05
N VAL A 46 13.77 0.95 3.71
CA VAL A 46 14.67 1.00 4.88
C VAL A 46 14.11 0.19 6.06
N LEU A 47 12.81 0.31 6.33
CA LEU A 47 12.14 -0.38 7.44
C LEU A 47 12.09 -1.90 7.23
N GLU A 48 11.79 -2.37 6.02
CA GLU A 48 11.74 -3.79 5.67
C GLU A 48 13.13 -4.45 5.82
N GLN A 49 14.20 -3.74 5.43
CA GLN A 49 15.58 -4.20 5.65
C GLN A 49 15.94 -4.33 7.14
N GLN A 50 15.23 -3.62 8.02
CA GLN A 50 15.37 -3.72 9.48
C GLN A 50 14.38 -4.72 10.10
N GLY A 51 13.62 -5.46 9.29
CA GLY A 51 12.62 -6.42 9.74
C GLY A 51 11.32 -5.79 10.26
N ILE A 52 11.06 -4.52 9.93
CA ILE A 52 9.81 -3.83 10.26
C ILE A 52 8.89 -3.87 9.04
N GLN A 53 7.88 -4.73 9.12
CA GLN A 53 6.95 -4.95 8.02
C GLN A 53 6.05 -3.72 7.78
N CYS A 54 5.86 -3.38 6.52
CA CYS A 54 5.13 -2.20 6.08
C CYS A 54 3.87 -2.54 5.29
N ASN A 55 2.84 -1.71 5.47
CA ASN A 55 1.63 -1.67 4.64
C ASN A 55 1.62 -0.38 3.82
N LEU A 56 1.86 -0.48 2.52
CA LEU A 56 1.86 0.66 1.61
C LEU A 56 0.42 0.91 1.12
N THR A 57 -0.17 2.01 1.56
CA THR A 57 -1.58 2.38 1.34
C THR A 57 -1.71 3.59 0.42
N LEU A 58 -2.94 4.00 0.09
CA LEU A 58 -3.19 5.09 -0.87
C LEU A 58 -2.48 4.79 -2.21
N LEU A 59 -2.59 3.52 -2.62
CA LEU A 59 -2.04 3.01 -3.86
C LEU A 59 -3.15 3.00 -4.90
N PHE A 60 -2.93 3.72 -5.99
CA PHE A 60 -3.93 3.96 -7.04
C PHE A 60 -3.46 3.53 -8.42
N HIS A 61 -2.15 3.33 -8.61
CA HIS A 61 -1.56 3.12 -9.92
C HIS A 61 -0.49 2.03 -9.96
N MET A 62 -0.30 1.42 -11.13
CA MET A 62 0.70 0.37 -11.37
C MET A 62 2.14 0.82 -11.06
N ALA A 63 2.46 2.08 -11.35
CA ALA A 63 3.79 2.64 -11.03
C ALA A 63 4.11 2.55 -9.53
N GLN A 64 3.13 2.84 -8.67
CA GLN A 64 3.28 2.71 -7.22
C GLN A 64 3.40 1.23 -6.82
N ALA A 65 2.56 0.35 -7.39
CA ALA A 65 2.63 -1.08 -7.10
C ALA A 65 4.01 -1.66 -7.44
N ARG A 66 4.49 -1.41 -8.66
CA ARG A 66 5.83 -1.84 -9.07
C ARG A 66 6.92 -1.34 -8.13
N ALA A 67 6.90 -0.05 -7.78
CA ALA A 67 7.88 0.53 -6.87
C ALA A 67 7.81 -0.10 -5.46
N CYS A 68 6.61 -0.36 -4.93
CA CYS A 68 6.44 -1.07 -3.65
C CYS A 68 7.02 -2.49 -3.69
N ALA A 69 6.79 -3.22 -4.78
CA ALA A 69 7.32 -4.57 -4.95
C ALA A 69 8.85 -4.58 -5.04
N GLU A 70 9.43 -3.68 -5.84
CA GLU A 70 10.88 -3.50 -5.97
C GLU A 70 11.53 -2.95 -4.68
N ALA A 71 10.75 -2.29 -3.81
CA ALA A 71 11.18 -1.90 -2.47
C ALA A 71 11.13 -3.03 -1.44
N GLY A 72 10.54 -4.18 -1.78
CA GLY A 72 10.41 -5.32 -0.87
C GLY A 72 9.34 -5.12 0.21
N ALA A 73 8.35 -4.25 -0.02
CA ALA A 73 7.26 -4.04 0.92
C ALA A 73 6.54 -5.37 1.23
N TYR A 74 6.19 -5.59 2.50
CA TYR A 74 5.47 -6.78 2.92
C TYR A 74 4.07 -6.83 2.32
N LEU A 75 3.33 -5.72 2.36
CA LEU A 75 1.95 -5.64 1.90
C LEU A 75 1.65 -4.31 1.20
N ILE A 76 0.80 -4.35 0.17
CA ILE A 76 0.16 -3.17 -0.41
C ILE A 76 -1.37 -3.19 -0.21
N SER A 77 -1.95 -2.01 -0.01
CA SER A 77 -3.39 -1.77 0.11
C SER A 77 -3.90 -0.87 -1.03
N PRO A 78 -4.10 -1.40 -2.27
CA PRO A 78 -4.68 -0.63 -3.35
C PRO A 78 -6.16 -0.32 -3.11
N PHE A 79 -6.56 0.91 -3.42
CA PHE A 79 -7.90 1.41 -3.10
C PHE A 79 -8.86 1.26 -4.28
N VAL A 80 -9.74 0.27 -4.22
CA VAL A 80 -10.69 -0.07 -5.30
C VAL A 80 -11.74 1.02 -5.45
N GLY A 81 -12.55 1.24 -4.41
CA GLY A 81 -13.71 2.12 -4.50
C GLY A 81 -13.38 3.60 -4.65
N ARG A 82 -12.17 4.04 -4.25
CA ARG A 82 -11.73 5.43 -4.50
C ARG A 82 -11.38 5.67 -5.97
N ILE A 83 -10.89 4.64 -6.67
CA ILE A 83 -10.73 4.70 -8.13
C ILE A 83 -12.11 4.78 -8.77
N LEU A 84 -13.07 3.95 -8.34
CA LEU A 84 -14.45 4.02 -8.82
C LEU A 84 -15.06 5.41 -8.63
N ASP A 85 -14.95 6.00 -7.43
CA ASP A 85 -15.48 7.35 -7.14
C ASP A 85 -14.94 8.39 -8.14
N TRP A 86 -13.63 8.37 -8.39
CA TRP A 86 -12.97 9.31 -9.30
C TRP A 86 -13.48 9.15 -10.74
N TYR A 87 -13.63 7.92 -11.21
CA TYR A 87 -14.15 7.64 -12.56
C TYR A 87 -15.62 8.04 -12.69
N LYS A 88 -16.47 7.75 -11.70
CA LYS A 88 -17.88 8.20 -11.71
C LYS A 88 -17.97 9.72 -11.79
N ALA A 89 -17.21 10.42 -10.95
CA ALA A 89 -17.22 11.90 -10.92
C ALA A 89 -16.68 12.52 -12.22
N SER A 90 -15.66 11.94 -12.83
CA SER A 90 -15.01 12.50 -14.03
C SER A 90 -15.72 12.14 -15.34
N THR A 91 -16.39 10.98 -15.40
CA THR A 91 -17.00 10.47 -16.63
C THR A 91 -18.53 10.52 -16.64
N GLY A 92 -19.17 10.64 -15.47
CA GLY A 92 -20.62 10.55 -15.31
C GLY A 92 -21.22 9.17 -15.61
N LYS A 93 -20.39 8.13 -15.73
CA LYS A 93 -20.82 6.76 -16.07
C LYS A 93 -21.05 5.92 -14.83
N ASP A 94 -21.92 4.92 -14.97
CA ASP A 94 -22.00 3.80 -14.03
C ASP A 94 -21.13 2.62 -14.49
N TYR A 95 -20.74 1.80 -13.50
CA TYR A 95 -19.82 0.70 -13.67
C TYR A 95 -20.39 -0.55 -12.98
N THR A 96 -20.20 -1.69 -13.60
CA THR A 96 -20.49 -3.04 -13.05
C THR A 96 -19.26 -3.59 -12.34
N ALA A 97 -19.37 -4.74 -11.67
CA ALA A 97 -18.22 -5.39 -11.03
C ALA A 97 -17.09 -5.72 -12.03
N GLU A 98 -17.44 -6.05 -13.27
CA GLU A 98 -16.49 -6.41 -14.34
C GLU A 98 -15.82 -5.19 -14.97
N THR A 99 -16.49 -4.04 -14.94
CA THR A 99 -16.04 -2.79 -15.56
C THR A 99 -15.52 -1.78 -14.55
N ASP A 100 -15.61 -2.07 -13.25
CA ASP A 100 -15.10 -1.20 -12.17
C ASP A 100 -13.58 -0.95 -12.36
N PRO A 101 -13.16 0.31 -12.55
CA PRO A 101 -11.77 0.64 -12.85
C PRO A 101 -10.82 0.33 -11.69
N GLY A 102 -11.30 0.34 -10.45
CA GLY A 102 -10.55 -0.10 -9.28
C GLY A 102 -10.35 -1.61 -9.27
N VAL A 103 -11.37 -2.39 -9.62
CA VAL A 103 -11.26 -3.86 -9.75
C VAL A 103 -10.28 -4.22 -10.86
N LEU A 104 -10.39 -3.58 -12.02
CA LEU A 104 -9.47 -3.75 -13.15
C LEU A 104 -8.02 -3.45 -12.72
N SER A 105 -7.80 -2.31 -12.05
CA SER A 105 -6.47 -1.91 -11.55
C SER A 105 -5.87 -2.95 -10.60
N VAL A 106 -6.62 -3.41 -9.59
CA VAL A 106 -6.12 -4.41 -8.64
C VAL A 106 -5.87 -5.76 -9.30
N ARG A 107 -6.70 -6.17 -10.25
CA ARG A 107 -6.50 -7.41 -11.01
C ARG A 107 -5.21 -7.37 -11.81
N ASP A 108 -4.89 -6.25 -12.43
CA ASP A 108 -3.66 -6.09 -13.20
C ASP A 108 -2.43 -6.05 -12.30
N ILE A 109 -2.50 -5.36 -11.15
CA ILE A 109 -1.44 -5.37 -10.13
C ILE A 109 -1.19 -6.80 -9.62
N TYR A 110 -2.26 -7.53 -9.29
CA TYR A 110 -2.15 -8.91 -8.81
C TYR A 110 -1.47 -9.80 -9.85
N ARG A 111 -1.91 -9.75 -11.11
CA ARG A 111 -1.31 -10.52 -12.22
C ARG A 111 0.16 -10.18 -12.39
N PHE A 112 0.51 -8.89 -12.41
CA PHE A 112 1.89 -8.42 -12.52
C PHE A 112 2.75 -9.00 -11.39
N TYR A 113 2.28 -8.96 -10.14
CA TYR A 113 3.02 -9.51 -9.00
C TYR A 113 3.25 -11.01 -9.13
N LYS A 114 2.23 -11.78 -9.51
CA LYS A 114 2.34 -13.24 -9.63
C LYS A 114 3.25 -13.65 -10.80
N GLN A 115 3.15 -12.96 -11.93
CA GLN A 115 3.98 -13.23 -13.10
C GLN A 115 5.48 -13.00 -12.83
N HIS A 116 5.82 -12.00 -12.01
CA HIS A 116 7.22 -11.67 -11.70
C HIS A 116 7.72 -12.29 -10.39
N GLY A 117 6.92 -13.10 -9.71
CA GLY A 117 7.31 -13.80 -8.48
C GLY A 117 7.45 -12.90 -7.24
N TYR A 118 6.92 -11.68 -7.26
CA TYR A 118 6.94 -10.79 -6.11
C TYR A 118 6.16 -11.36 -4.91
N LYS A 119 6.74 -11.22 -3.72
CA LYS A 119 6.17 -11.77 -2.47
C LYS A 119 5.24 -10.82 -1.73
N THR A 120 5.25 -9.54 -2.09
CA THR A 120 4.37 -8.53 -1.51
C THR A 120 2.91 -8.97 -1.57
N VAL A 121 2.24 -8.93 -0.42
CA VAL A 121 0.82 -9.27 -0.29
C VAL A 121 -0.03 -8.19 -0.95
N VAL A 122 -1.02 -8.60 -1.75
CA VAL A 122 -2.00 -7.70 -2.37
C VAL A 122 -3.30 -7.78 -1.56
N MET A 123 -3.62 -6.73 -0.82
CA MET A 123 -4.85 -6.64 -0.02
C MET A 123 -5.74 -5.52 -0.56
N GLY A 124 -6.73 -5.87 -1.39
CA GLY A 124 -7.71 -4.89 -1.88
C GLY A 124 -8.40 -4.16 -0.73
N ALA A 125 -8.57 -2.84 -0.86
CA ALA A 125 -9.10 -2.00 0.20
C ALA A 125 -10.08 -0.95 -0.34
N SER A 126 -10.86 -0.36 0.58
CA SER A 126 -11.79 0.75 0.29
C SER A 126 -12.88 0.40 -0.74
N PHE A 127 -13.57 -0.71 -0.57
CA PHE A 127 -14.70 -1.11 -1.43
C PHE A 127 -15.92 -0.18 -1.26
N ARG A 128 -16.85 -0.21 -2.23
CA ARG A 128 -18.15 0.51 -2.18
C ARG A 128 -19.36 -0.42 -2.14
N ASN A 129 -19.19 -1.65 -2.61
CA ASN A 129 -20.23 -2.66 -2.72
C ASN A 129 -19.57 -4.06 -2.62
N THR A 130 -20.43 -5.07 -2.43
CA THR A 130 -20.08 -6.49 -2.31
C THR A 130 -20.03 -7.19 -3.65
#